data_AF-A0A7V9DJ74-F1
#
_entry.id   AF-A0A7V9DJ74-F1
#
_cell.length_a   1.000
_cell.length_b   1.000
_cell.length_c   1.000
_cell.angle_alpha   90.00
_cell.angle_beta   90.00
_cell.angle_gamma   90.00
#
_symmetry.space_group_name_H-M   'P 1'
#
loop_
_entity.id
_entity.type
_entity.pdbx_description
1 polymer ?
#
loop_
_entity_poly.entity_id
_entity_poly.type
_entity_poly.pdbx_seq_one_letter_code
_entity_poly.pdbx_strand_id
1 'polypeptide(L)'
;MPSKKQRRRQQKLKRHEYEEVYVDEEGRELAPEEAEELVGPPKSSRAARAKAEPQQRGRRAIEPPSLRRTAKRGLLFFPLMLLVIFLLPAREDATTLGKVINALVLMGFFLPFSYFMDSMMWRTYQRRQAKELEPKKR
;
A
#
# COMPACT_ATOMS: atom_id res chain seq x y z
N MET A 1 17.72 -33.77 -8.73
CA MET A 1 18.44 -32.47 -8.72
C MET A 1 17.50 -31.35 -8.29
N PRO A 2 17.85 -30.49 -7.32
CA PRO A 2 17.03 -29.35 -6.92
C PRO A 2 16.86 -28.34 -8.05
N SER A 3 15.67 -27.76 -8.20
CA SER A 3 15.38 -26.79 -9.26
C SER A 3 16.18 -25.49 -9.07
N LYS A 4 16.38 -24.72 -10.16
CA LYS A 4 17.05 -23.40 -10.11
C LYS A 4 16.44 -22.47 -9.04
N LYS A 5 15.12 -22.55 -8.83
CA LYS A 5 14.39 -21.76 -7.82
C LYS A 5 14.70 -22.22 -6.39
N GLN A 6 14.83 -23.52 -6.16
CA GLN A 6 15.22 -24.07 -4.84
C GLN A 6 16.66 -23.69 -4.49
N ARG A 7 17.59 -23.77 -5.44
CA ARG A 7 19.00 -23.36 -5.26
C ARG A 7 19.12 -21.88 -4.89
N ARG A 8 18.37 -21.00 -5.59
CA ARG A 8 18.36 -19.55 -5.29
C ARG A 8 17.77 -19.24 -3.91
N ARG A 9 16.75 -19.99 -3.48
CA ARG A 9 16.18 -19.85 -2.12
C ARG A 9 17.19 -20.28 -1.05
N GLN A 10 17.88 -21.40 -1.25
CA GLN A 10 18.93 -21.84 -0.32
C GLN A 10 20.09 -20.84 -0.26
N GLN A 11 20.54 -20.32 -1.40
CA GLN A 11 21.56 -19.27 -1.41
C GLN A 11 21.12 -18.00 -0.70
N LYS A 12 19.85 -17.61 -0.78
CA LYS A 12 19.32 -16.47 -0.02
C LYS A 12 19.27 -16.72 1.48
N LEU A 13 18.98 -17.95 1.90
CA LEU A 13 18.97 -18.32 3.33
C LEU A 13 20.40 -18.31 3.90
N LYS A 14 21.37 -18.84 3.16
CA LYS A 14 22.79 -18.86 3.55
C LYS A 14 23.47 -17.48 3.56
N ARG A 15 22.87 -16.44 2.95
CA ARG A 15 23.41 -15.06 2.97
C ARG A 15 23.30 -14.37 4.33
N HIS A 16 22.57 -14.95 5.28
CA HIS A 16 22.29 -14.34 6.58
C HIS A 16 22.88 -15.16 7.73
N GLU A 17 23.86 -16.02 7.45
CA GLU A 17 24.73 -16.61 8.47
C GLU A 17 25.77 -15.56 8.84
N TYR A 18 25.38 -14.59 9.68
CA TYR A 18 26.33 -13.74 10.37
C TYR A 18 26.71 -14.43 11.67
N GLU A 19 28.00 -14.54 11.93
CA GLU A 19 28.54 -14.98 13.21
C GLU A 19 28.46 -13.79 14.18
N GLU A 20 27.76 -13.97 15.30
CA GLU A 20 27.63 -12.94 16.33
C GLU A 20 28.94 -12.89 17.13
N VAL A 21 29.78 -11.88 16.87
CA VAL A 21 31.05 -11.65 17.57
C VAL A 21 30.84 -10.57 18.64
N TYR A 22 31.11 -10.91 19.90
CA TYR A 22 31.08 -9.98 21.02
C TYR A 22 32.46 -9.35 21.18
N VAL A 23 32.53 -8.03 21.34
CA VAL A 23 33.79 -7.26 21.43
C VAL A 23 33.79 -6.45 22.72
N ASP A 24 34.90 -6.47 23.45
CA ASP A 24 35.09 -5.70 24.69
C ASP A 24 35.40 -4.20 24.45
N GLU A 25 35.53 -3.42 25.52
CA GLU A 25 35.82 -1.97 25.45
C GLU A 25 37.20 -1.66 24.85
N GLU A 26 38.09 -2.65 24.77
CA GLU A 26 39.43 -2.55 24.17
C GLU A 26 39.53 -3.13 22.75
N GLY A 27 38.42 -3.60 22.18
CA GLY A 27 38.35 -4.09 20.81
C GLY A 27 38.77 -5.55 20.61
N ARG A 28 38.84 -6.37 21.66
CA ARG A 28 39.17 -7.80 21.59
C ARG A 28 37.90 -8.66 21.52
N GLU A 29 37.96 -9.73 20.73
CA GLU A 29 36.88 -10.70 20.58
C GLU A 29 36.74 -11.51 21.88
N LEU A 30 35.55 -11.48 22.46
CA LEU A 30 35.22 -12.16 23.71
C LEU A 30 34.46 -13.47 23.40
N ALA A 31 34.76 -14.53 24.14
CA ALA A 31 34.02 -15.77 24.00
C ALA A 31 32.54 -15.54 24.38
N PRO A 32 31.57 -16.20 23.70
CA PRO A 32 30.14 -16.01 23.96
C PRO A 32 29.76 -16.21 25.43
N GLU A 33 30.43 -17.14 26.12
CA GLU A 33 30.21 -17.45 27.54
C GLU A 33 30.62 -16.28 28.46
N GLU A 34 31.72 -15.61 28.15
CA GLU A 34 32.24 -14.47 28.92
C GLU A 34 31.41 -13.19 28.67
N ALA A 35 30.83 -13.05 27.47
CA ALA A 35 29.91 -11.95 27.13
C ALA A 35 28.56 -12.09 27.85
N GLU A 36 28.05 -13.32 27.99
CA GLU A 36 26.81 -13.62 28.71
C GLU A 36 26.91 -13.36 30.21
N GLU A 37 28.10 -13.54 30.81
CA GLU A 37 28.35 -13.25 32.23
C GLU A 37 28.38 -11.73 32.53
N LEU A 38 28.89 -10.92 31.61
CA LEU A 38 28.94 -9.46 31.73
C LEU A 38 27.59 -8.76 31.47
N VAL A 39 26.82 -9.26 30.50
CA VAL A 39 25.54 -8.65 30.08
C VAL A 39 24.32 -9.26 30.81
N GLY A 40 24.51 -10.40 31.46
CA GLY A 40 23.44 -11.21 32.05
C GLY A 40 22.60 -11.90 30.97
N PRO A 41 21.80 -12.92 31.34
CA PRO A 41 21.09 -13.74 30.37
C PRO A 41 20.15 -12.87 29.53
N PRO A 42 20.19 -12.94 28.19
CA PRO A 42 19.29 -12.17 27.35
C PRO A 42 17.86 -12.58 27.68
N LYS A 43 17.05 -11.63 28.15
CA LYS A 43 15.60 -11.85 28.33
C LYS A 43 15.04 -12.31 26.99
N SER A 44 14.76 -13.61 26.91
CA SER A 44 14.15 -14.28 25.77
C SER A 44 12.83 -13.61 25.39
N SER A 45 12.92 -12.56 24.56
CA SER A 45 11.77 -11.91 23.94
C SER A 45 11.23 -12.73 22.75
N ARG A 46 11.84 -13.89 22.48
CA ARG A 46 11.50 -14.77 21.36
C ARG A 46 10.18 -15.49 21.56
N ALA A 47 9.72 -15.66 22.80
CA ALA A 47 8.41 -16.26 23.10
C ALA A 47 7.22 -15.30 22.89
N ALA A 48 7.43 -13.98 22.92
CA ALA A 48 6.35 -12.99 22.75
C ALA A 48 6.11 -12.59 21.28
N ARG A 49 7.01 -12.94 20.35
CA ARG A 49 6.87 -12.61 18.91
C ARG A 49 6.18 -13.68 18.06
N ALA A 50 5.78 -14.82 18.64
CA ALA A 50 5.16 -15.92 17.88
C ALA A 50 3.65 -15.73 17.59
N LYS A 51 3.02 -14.66 18.09
CA LYS A 51 1.60 -14.35 17.86
C LYS A 51 1.29 -12.88 17.62
N ALA A 52 2.27 -12.08 17.20
CA ALA A 52 1.94 -10.81 16.57
C ALA A 52 1.53 -11.12 15.12
N GLU A 53 0.22 -11.33 14.89
CA GLU A 53 -0.32 -11.16 13.55
C GLU A 53 0.19 -9.82 13.01
N PRO A 54 0.64 -9.75 11.75
CA PRO A 54 1.08 -8.49 11.18
C PRO A 54 -0.11 -7.54 11.24
N GLN A 55 -0.07 -6.61 12.19
CA GLN A 55 -1.04 -5.55 12.33
C GLN A 55 -1.06 -4.83 10.99
N GLN A 56 -2.10 -5.07 10.19
CA GLN A 56 -2.28 -4.49 8.87
C GLN A 56 -2.54 -3.00 9.03
N ARG A 57 -1.48 -2.25 9.32
CA ARG A 57 -1.42 -0.79 9.17
C ARG A 57 -1.71 -0.48 7.71
N GLY A 58 -2.98 -0.17 7.40
CA GLY A 58 -3.34 0.43 6.13
C GLY A 58 -4.62 -0.04 5.45
N ARG A 59 -5.37 -1.01 5.98
CA ARG A 59 -6.68 -1.33 5.41
C ARG A 59 -7.76 -0.43 5.99
N ARG A 60 -7.78 0.84 5.58
CA ARG A 60 -8.98 1.67 5.76
C ARG A 60 -10.13 0.96 5.08
N ALA A 61 -11.21 0.71 5.82
CA ALA A 61 -12.44 0.21 5.25
C ALA A 61 -12.86 1.17 4.13
N ILE A 62 -12.94 0.66 2.91
CA ILE A 62 -13.50 1.45 1.82
C ILE A 62 -14.95 1.73 2.22
N GLU A 63 -15.42 2.96 2.07
CA GLU A 63 -16.82 3.30 2.35
C GLU A 63 -17.66 2.99 1.10
N PRO A 64 -18.96 2.70 1.25
CA PRO A 64 -19.83 2.45 0.11
C PRO A 64 -19.88 3.64 -0.86
N PRO A 65 -20.10 3.38 -2.16
CA PRO A 65 -20.17 4.43 -3.17
C PRO A 65 -21.35 5.37 -2.86
N SER A 66 -21.09 6.68 -2.80
CA SER A 66 -22.12 7.68 -2.53
C SER A 66 -22.02 8.86 -3.51
N LEU A 67 -23.18 9.32 -4.00
CA LEU A 67 -23.25 10.45 -4.95
C LEU A 67 -22.65 11.73 -4.36
N ARG A 68 -22.79 11.94 -3.04
CA ARG A 68 -22.17 13.07 -2.33
C ARG A 68 -20.64 13.04 -2.45
N ARG A 69 -20.03 11.85 -2.41
CA ARG A 69 -18.57 11.71 -2.52
C ARG A 69 -18.10 11.92 -3.96
N THR A 70 -18.82 11.39 -4.94
CA THR A 70 -18.54 11.64 -6.36
C THR A 70 -18.66 13.13 -6.69
N ALA A 71 -19.68 13.83 -6.17
CA ALA A 71 -19.82 15.28 -6.34
C ALA A 71 -18.67 16.07 -5.70
N LYS A 72 -18.24 15.72 -4.47
CA LYS A 72 -17.07 16.34 -3.82
C LYS A 72 -15.77 16.14 -4.62
N ARG A 73 -15.59 14.95 -5.21
CA ARG A 73 -14.45 14.67 -6.10
C ARG A 73 -14.56 15.43 -7.42
N GLY A 74 -15.77 15.56 -7.96
CA GLY A 74 -16.06 16.41 -9.11
C GLY A 74 -15.66 17.87 -8.85
N LEU A 75 -15.88 18.38 -7.65
CA LEU A 75 -15.46 19.73 -7.26
C LEU A 75 -13.93 19.92 -7.30
N LEU A 76 -13.16 18.87 -6.98
CA LEU A 76 -11.69 18.89 -7.10
C LEU A 76 -11.23 18.73 -8.55
N PHE A 77 -11.93 17.90 -9.33
CA PHE A 77 -11.61 17.63 -10.73
C PHE A 77 -11.99 18.79 -11.67
N PHE A 78 -13.03 19.55 -11.33
CA PHE A 78 -13.51 20.70 -12.10
C PHE A 78 -12.44 21.75 -12.38
N PRO A 79 -11.73 22.31 -11.37
CA PRO A 79 -10.69 23.31 -11.62
C PRO A 79 -9.52 22.73 -12.42
N LEU A 80 -9.18 21.46 -12.19
CA LEU A 80 -8.14 20.77 -12.96
C LEU A 80 -8.54 20.67 -14.45
N MET A 81 -9.77 20.28 -14.73
CA MET A 81 -10.28 20.16 -16.10
C MET A 81 -10.39 21.53 -16.79
N LEU A 82 -10.80 22.57 -16.06
CA LEU A 82 -10.74 23.94 -16.59
C LEU A 82 -9.30 24.32 -16.94
N LEU A 83 -8.34 24.07 -16.07
CA LEU A 83 -6.93 24.36 -16.35
C LEU A 83 -6.46 23.64 -17.62
N VAL A 84 -6.82 22.37 -17.80
CA VAL A 84 -6.51 21.60 -19.01
C VAL A 84 -7.16 22.22 -20.25
N ILE A 85 -8.46 22.57 -20.20
CA ILE A 85 -9.17 23.17 -21.35
C ILE A 85 -8.63 24.56 -21.69
N PHE A 86 -8.15 25.31 -20.70
CA PHE A 86 -7.54 26.62 -20.91
C PHE A 86 -6.10 26.54 -21.40
N LEU A 87 -5.34 25.52 -20.98
CA LEU A 87 -3.95 25.31 -21.36
C LEU A 87 -3.81 24.64 -22.74
N LEU A 88 -4.73 23.73 -23.09
CA LEU A 88 -4.76 23.18 -24.44
C LEU A 88 -5.24 24.27 -25.41
N PRO A 89 -4.53 24.47 -26.55
CA PRO A 89 -5.04 25.31 -27.61
C PRO A 89 -6.30 24.64 -28.19
N ALA A 90 -7.45 25.02 -27.63
CA ALA A 90 -8.73 24.80 -28.27
C ALA A 90 -8.79 25.61 -29.57
N ARG A 91 -9.68 25.22 -30.48
CA ARG A 91 -9.96 25.98 -31.71
C ARG A 91 -10.00 27.48 -31.39
N GLU A 92 -9.31 28.27 -32.19
CA GLU A 92 -8.95 29.67 -31.94
C GLU A 92 -10.18 30.57 -31.64
N ASP A 93 -11.38 30.10 -31.98
CA ASP A 93 -12.66 30.82 -31.82
C ASP A 93 -13.42 30.50 -30.52
N ALA A 94 -12.89 29.63 -29.64
CA ALA A 94 -13.61 29.22 -28.44
C ALA A 94 -13.62 30.33 -27.37
N THR A 95 -14.72 31.08 -27.29
CA THR A 95 -14.99 32.05 -26.23
C THR A 95 -14.79 31.44 -24.83
N THR A 96 -14.34 32.23 -23.87
CA THR A 96 -14.16 31.82 -22.45
C THR A 96 -15.39 31.10 -21.88
N LEU A 97 -16.59 31.59 -22.22
CA LEU A 97 -17.84 30.96 -21.83
C LEU A 97 -18.02 29.58 -22.47
N GLY A 98 -17.64 29.41 -23.74
CA GLY A 98 -17.66 28.13 -24.44
C GLY A 98 -16.74 27.09 -23.79
N LYS A 99 -15.57 27.53 -23.29
CA LYS A 99 -14.66 26.67 -22.51
C LYS A 99 -15.28 26.18 -21.22
N VAL A 100 -15.98 27.06 -20.49
CA VAL A 100 -16.69 26.68 -19.25
C VAL A 100 -17.85 25.74 -19.53
N ILE A 101 -18.66 26.02 -20.56
CA ILE A 101 -19.77 25.14 -20.96
C ILE A 101 -19.24 23.76 -21.37
N ASN A 102 -18.17 23.70 -22.17
CA ASN A 102 -17.55 22.44 -22.56
C ASN A 102 -17.06 21.65 -21.33
N ALA A 103 -16.43 22.33 -20.37
CA ALA A 103 -16.04 21.73 -19.10
C ALA A 103 -17.25 21.15 -18.35
N LEU A 104 -18.37 21.86 -18.30
CA LEU A 104 -19.60 21.37 -17.66
C LEU A 104 -20.19 20.16 -18.39
N VAL A 105 -20.18 20.15 -19.73
CA VAL A 105 -20.64 19.01 -20.53
C VAL A 105 -19.78 17.78 -20.24
N LEU A 106 -18.45 17.93 -20.26
CA LEU A 106 -17.52 16.85 -19.92
C LEU A 106 -17.71 16.37 -18.48
N MET A 107 -17.98 17.28 -17.54
CA MET A 107 -18.32 16.93 -16.16
C MET A 107 -19.61 16.10 -16.09
N GLY A 108 -20.60 16.44 -16.91
CA GLY A 108 -21.87 15.70 -17.02
C GLY A 108 -21.67 14.24 -17.40
N PHE A 109 -20.69 13.93 -18.26
CA PHE A 109 -20.30 12.55 -18.58
C PHE A 109 -19.38 11.92 -17.53
N PHE A 110 -18.49 12.72 -16.94
CA PHE A 110 -17.53 12.26 -15.94
C PHE A 110 -18.20 11.79 -14.64
N LEU A 111 -19.20 12.51 -14.15
CA LEU A 111 -19.91 12.17 -12.89
C LEU A 111 -20.53 10.76 -12.88
N PRO A 112 -21.38 10.37 -13.86
CA PRO A 112 -21.94 9.03 -13.90
C PRO A 112 -20.85 7.96 -14.10
N PHE A 113 -19.83 8.25 -14.92
CA PHE A 113 -18.69 7.33 -15.10
C PHE A 113 -17.88 7.12 -13.81
N SER A 114 -17.59 8.20 -13.08
CA SER A 114 -16.86 8.14 -11.83
C SER A 114 -17.64 7.37 -10.76
N TYR A 115 -18.95 7.54 -10.68
CA TYR A 115 -19.80 6.76 -9.77
C TYR A 115 -19.80 5.27 -10.12
N PHE A 116 -19.85 4.94 -11.41
CA PHE A 116 -19.76 3.56 -11.88
C PHE A 116 -18.42 2.91 -11.50
N MET A 117 -17.30 3.61 -11.70
CA MET A 117 -15.97 3.15 -11.31
C MET A 117 -15.86 2.92 -9.79
N ASP A 118 -16.38 3.84 -8.99
CA ASP A 118 -16.45 3.69 -7.52
C ASP A 118 -17.27 2.46 -7.12
N SER A 119 -18.37 2.19 -7.83
CA SER A 119 -19.23 1.03 -7.59
C SER A 119 -18.53 -0.29 -7.94
N MET A 120 -17.75 -0.33 -9.02
CA MET A 120 -16.93 -1.49 -9.35
C MET A 120 -15.82 -1.72 -8.32
N MET A 121 -15.13 -0.66 -7.90
CA MET A 121 -14.10 -0.72 -6.86
C MET A 121 -14.68 -1.30 -5.57
N TRP A 122 -15.85 -0.82 -5.16
CA TRP A 122 -16.58 -1.34 -4.00
C TRP A 122 -16.87 -2.85 -4.10
N ARG A 123 -17.37 -3.31 -5.26
CA ARG A 123 -17.60 -4.74 -5.51
C ARG A 123 -16.33 -5.57 -5.38
N THR A 124 -15.20 -5.07 -5.92
CA THR A 124 -13.92 -5.80 -5.81
C THR A 124 -13.40 -5.83 -4.38
N TYR A 125 -13.58 -4.75 -3.62
CA TYR A 125 -13.23 -4.68 -2.20
C TYR A 125 -14.03 -5.69 -1.38
N GLN A 126 -15.34 -5.73 -1.57
CA GLN A 126 -16.23 -6.70 -0.90
C GLN A 126 -15.83 -8.15 -1.19
N ARG A 127 -15.51 -8.47 -2.45
CA ARG A 127 -15.03 -9.82 -2.83
C ARG A 127 -13.71 -10.21 -2.16
N ARG A 128 -12.82 -9.25 -1.88
CA ARG A 128 -11.56 -9.50 -1.17
C ARG A 128 -11.80 -9.74 0.31
N GLN A 129 -12.68 -8.96 0.92
CA GLN A 129 -13.07 -9.16 2.32
C GLN A 129 -13.75 -10.52 2.53
N ALA A 130 -14.67 -10.91 1.63
CA ALA A 130 -15.35 -12.21 1.72
C ALA A 130 -14.37 -13.40 1.70
N LYS A 131 -13.35 -13.36 0.83
CA LYS A 131 -12.31 -14.42 0.76
C LYS A 131 -11.39 -14.48 1.98
N GLU A 132 -11.26 -13.37 2.70
CA GLU A 132 -10.45 -13.32 3.91
C GLU A 132 -11.25 -13.75 5.14
N LEU A 133 -12.56 -13.51 5.14
CA LEU A 133 -13.49 -13.98 6.16
C LEU A 133 -13.81 -15.47 6.05
N GLU A 134 -13.71 -16.09 4.87
CA GLU A 134 -13.84 -17.55 4.75
C GLU A 134 -12.67 -18.23 5.46
N PRO A 135 -12.89 -18.92 6.60
CA PRO A 135 -11.82 -19.61 7.29
C PRO A 135 -11.32 -20.72 6.37
N LYS A 136 -10.01 -20.73 6.16
CA LYS A 136 -9.31 -21.74 5.36
C LYS A 136 -9.61 -23.12 5.95
N LYS A 137 -10.61 -23.83 5.41
CA LYS A 137 -10.86 -25.24 5.72
C LYS A 137 -9.59 -26.00 5.34
N ARG A 138 -8.78 -26.33 6.35
CA ARG A 138 -7.65 -27.24 6.28
C ARG A 138 -8.12 -28.61 6.75
#